data_AF-A0A371NTB8-F1
#
_entry.id   AF-A0A371NTB8-F1
#
_cell.length_a   1.000
_cell.length_b   1.000
_cell.length_c   1.000
_cell.angle_alpha   90.00
_cell.angle_beta   90.00
_cell.angle_gamma   90.00
#
_symmetry.space_group_name_H-M   'P 1'
#
loop_
_entity.id
_entity.type
_entity.pdbx_description
1 polymer ?
#
loop_
_entity_poly.entity_id
_entity_poly.type
_entity_poly.pdbx_seq_one_letter_code
_entity_poly.pdbx_strand_id
1 'polypeptide(L)'
;MDLSTFYALFSTTCFTLTGLWWNVVRAHREWAADPSMRRTIGGIYLSFLLPALMGLFAQVGGTDNPLIWRLTFVVIAVVGGISMLRLVSQARADRTPTTVRWLQVGTVIVYAGIAVIGIAPQLAAPLGLSGVQVEALLLIVLVALGHALVWRFMVTDGGAE
;
A
#
# COMPACT_ATOMS: atom_id res chain seq x y z
N MET A 1 15.91 -16.53 -3.67
CA MET A 1 14.63 -16.81 -2.99
C MET A 1 13.58 -16.98 -4.06
N ASP A 2 12.71 -17.99 -3.96
CA ASP A 2 11.59 -18.13 -4.91
C ASP A 2 10.48 -17.11 -4.60
N LEU A 3 9.60 -16.86 -5.57
CA LEU A 3 8.53 -15.86 -5.43
C LEU A 3 7.54 -16.23 -4.32
N SER A 4 7.27 -17.52 -4.13
CA SER A 4 6.38 -18.01 -3.08
C SER A 4 6.88 -17.62 -1.69
N THR A 5 8.16 -17.89 -1.40
CA THR A 5 8.82 -17.53 -0.14
C THR A 5 8.84 -16.02 0.05
N PHE A 6 9.13 -15.26 -1.01
CA PHE A 6 9.08 -13.79 -0.96
C PHE A 6 7.69 -13.30 -0.54
N TYR A 7 6.63 -13.75 -1.21
CA TYR A 7 5.26 -13.31 -0.92
C TYR A 7 4.78 -13.77 0.47
N ALA A 8 5.19 -14.96 0.93
CA ALA A 8 4.91 -15.44 2.28
C ALA A 8 5.52 -14.53 3.36
N LEU A 9 6.81 -14.25 3.26
CA LEU A 9 7.50 -13.35 4.19
C LEU A 9 6.96 -11.93 4.08
N PHE A 10 6.79 -11.42 2.87
CA PHE A 10 6.27 -10.08 2.61
C PHE A 10 4.88 -9.87 3.21
N SER A 11 3.97 -10.82 3.01
CA SER A 11 2.62 -10.76 3.59
C SER A 11 2.66 -10.76 5.11
N THR A 12 3.47 -11.66 5.68
CA THR A 12 3.64 -11.78 7.14
C THR A 12 4.16 -10.47 7.74
N THR A 13 5.17 -9.87 7.12
CA THR A 13 5.70 -8.57 7.54
C THR A 13 4.65 -7.47 7.44
N CYS A 14 3.91 -7.39 6.34
CA CYS A 14 2.89 -6.36 6.15
C CYS A 14 1.71 -6.50 7.13
N PHE A 15 1.25 -7.72 7.43
CA PHE A 15 0.25 -7.95 8.48
C PHE A 15 0.78 -7.58 9.86
N THR A 16 2.03 -7.90 10.15
CA THR A 16 2.67 -7.52 11.42
C THR A 16 2.72 -5.99 11.56
N LEU A 17 3.15 -5.26 10.53
CA LEU A 17 3.16 -3.80 10.51
C LEU A 17 1.74 -3.21 10.67
N THR A 18 0.75 -3.82 10.02
CA THR A 18 -0.66 -3.45 10.18
C THR A 18 -1.13 -3.60 11.64
N GLY A 19 -0.77 -4.71 12.29
CA GLY A 19 -1.08 -4.94 13.69
C GLY A 19 -0.35 -3.99 14.64
N LEU A 20 0.93 -3.72 14.40
CA LEU A 20 1.71 -2.75 15.18
C LEU A 20 1.12 -1.34 15.05
N TRP A 21 0.77 -0.92 13.84
CA TRP A 21 0.10 0.37 13.61
C TRP A 21 -1.20 0.48 14.39
N TRP A 22 -2.03 -0.58 14.39
CA TRP A 22 -3.27 -0.60 15.15
C TRP A 22 -3.04 -0.46 16.66
N ASN A 23 -1.98 -1.08 17.20
CA ASN A 23 -1.61 -0.92 18.60
C ASN A 23 -1.23 0.54 18.93
N VAL A 24 -0.49 1.22 18.05
CA VAL A 24 -0.15 2.64 18.22
C VAL A 24 -1.40 3.52 18.23
N VAL A 25 -2.32 3.30 17.28
CA VAL A 25 -3.61 4.02 17.20
C VAL A 25 -4.45 3.76 18.44
N ARG A 26 -4.47 2.53 18.96
CA ARG A 26 -5.22 2.18 20.18
C ARG A 26 -4.65 2.85 21.43
N ALA A 27 -3.34 3.12 21.46
CA ALA A 27 -2.69 3.85 22.54
C ALA A 27 -3.03 5.35 22.52
N HIS A 28 -3.27 5.92 21.33
CA HIS A 28 -3.60 7.33 21.13
C HIS A 28 -5.04 7.50 20.62
N ARG A 29 -6.03 7.18 21.46
CA ARG A 29 -7.44 7.13 21.03
C ARG A 29 -7.99 8.49 20.61
N GLU A 30 -7.43 9.56 21.13
CA GLU A 30 -7.71 10.95 20.76
C GLU A 30 -7.48 11.21 19.26
N TRP A 31 -6.51 10.54 18.64
CA TRP A 31 -6.29 10.60 17.20
C TRP A 31 -7.45 10.01 16.41
N ALA A 32 -8.10 8.98 16.95
CA ALA A 32 -9.28 8.37 16.35
C ALA A 32 -10.56 9.18 16.61
N ALA A 33 -10.53 10.20 17.48
CA ALA A 33 -11.65 11.10 17.71
C ALA A 33 -11.67 12.26 16.70
N ASP A 34 -10.50 12.72 16.23
CA ASP A 34 -10.38 13.77 15.21
C ASP A 34 -10.68 13.24 13.80
N PRO A 35 -11.72 13.75 13.11
CA PRO A 35 -12.04 13.36 11.73
C PRO A 35 -10.89 13.53 10.73
N SER A 36 -10.01 14.51 10.92
CA SER A 36 -8.87 14.76 10.03
C SER A 36 -7.81 13.66 10.19
N MET A 37 -7.48 13.33 11.44
CA MET A 37 -6.45 12.38 11.81
C MET A 37 -6.86 10.91 11.57
N ARG A 38 -8.15 10.59 11.76
CA ARG A 38 -8.74 9.28 11.38
C ARG A 38 -8.46 8.89 9.93
N ARG A 39 -8.45 9.87 9.02
CA ARG A 39 -8.20 9.64 7.59
C ARG A 39 -6.75 9.24 7.34
N THR A 40 -5.81 9.97 7.94
CA THR A 40 -4.38 9.64 7.86
C THR A 40 -4.09 8.27 8.46
N ILE A 41 -4.70 7.97 9.62
CA ILE A 41 -4.62 6.64 10.25
C ILE A 41 -5.11 5.53 9.33
N GLY A 42 -6.28 5.72 8.72
CA GLY A 42 -6.86 4.76 7.78
C GLY A 42 -6.01 4.57 6.52
N GLY A 43 -5.43 5.66 5.99
CA GLY A 43 -4.53 5.62 4.84
C GLY A 43 -3.26 4.81 5.12
N ILE A 44 -2.62 5.05 6.27
CA ILE A 44 -1.46 4.27 6.73
C ILE A 44 -1.83 2.79 6.91
N TYR A 45 -2.95 2.51 7.56
CA TYR A 45 -3.44 1.14 7.74
C TYR A 45 -3.61 0.41 6.40
N LEU A 46 -4.25 1.06 5.41
CA LEU A 46 -4.44 0.49 4.07
C LEU A 46 -3.11 0.30 3.32
N SER A 47 -2.11 1.15 3.57
CA SER A 47 -0.79 1.04 2.92
C SER A 47 -0.01 -0.20 3.32
N PHE A 48 -0.38 -0.87 4.43
CA PHE A 48 0.19 -2.16 4.84
C PHE A 48 -0.76 -3.32 4.60
N LEU A 49 -2.05 -3.14 4.85
CA LEU A 49 -3.04 -4.20 4.69
C LEU A 49 -3.19 -4.65 3.22
N LEU A 50 -3.29 -3.71 2.29
CA LEU A 50 -3.52 -4.04 0.88
C LEU A 50 -2.34 -4.81 0.25
N PRO A 51 -1.06 -4.41 0.47
CA PRO A 51 0.08 -5.24 0.08
C PRO A 51 0.09 -6.62 0.74
N ALA A 52 -0.30 -6.73 2.02
CA ALA A 52 -0.35 -8.01 2.72
C ALA A 52 -1.35 -8.97 2.05
N LEU A 53 -2.52 -8.47 1.68
CA LEU A 53 -3.54 -9.24 0.97
C LEU A 53 -3.08 -9.65 -0.43
N MET A 54 -2.46 -8.73 -1.18
CA MET A 54 -1.86 -9.03 -2.48
C MET A 54 -0.84 -10.17 -2.34
N GLY A 55 0.06 -10.12 -1.36
CA GLY A 55 1.02 -11.20 -1.15
C GLY A 55 0.37 -12.55 -0.76
N LEU A 56 -0.74 -12.56 -0.03
CA LEU A 56 -1.49 -13.80 0.24
C LEU A 56 -2.13 -14.35 -1.03
N PHE A 57 -2.77 -13.50 -1.84
CA PHE A 57 -3.37 -13.95 -3.10
C PHE A 57 -2.33 -14.45 -4.10
N ALA A 58 -1.13 -13.86 -4.10
CA ALA A 58 -0.01 -14.38 -4.89
C ALA A 58 0.42 -15.79 -4.46
N GLN A 59 0.30 -16.14 -3.18
CA GLN A 59 0.56 -17.50 -2.70
C GLN A 59 -0.55 -18.48 -3.11
N VAL A 60 -1.82 -18.06 -3.04
CA VAL A 60 -2.96 -18.91 -3.42
C VAL A 60 -3.01 -19.18 -4.92
N GLY A 61 -2.68 -18.20 -5.76
CA GLY A 61 -2.71 -18.32 -7.22
C GLY A 61 -1.37 -18.66 -7.88
N GLY A 62 -0.31 -18.87 -7.09
CA GLY A 62 1.08 -18.63 -7.47
C GLY A 62 1.77 -19.57 -8.46
N THR A 63 1.14 -20.68 -8.86
CA THR A 63 1.76 -21.61 -9.84
C THR A 63 0.78 -22.14 -10.88
N ASP A 64 -0.48 -22.39 -10.50
CA ASP A 64 -1.38 -23.18 -11.35
C ASP A 64 -2.36 -22.31 -12.14
N ASN A 65 -2.68 -21.10 -11.67
CA ASN A 65 -3.62 -20.22 -12.35
C ASN A 65 -3.25 -18.73 -12.25
N PRO A 66 -2.53 -18.20 -13.27
CA PRO A 66 -2.11 -16.80 -13.29
C PRO A 66 -3.26 -15.78 -13.27
N LEU A 67 -4.50 -16.18 -13.55
CA LEU A 67 -5.65 -15.26 -13.50
C LEU A 67 -5.99 -14.84 -12.07
N ILE A 68 -5.78 -15.71 -11.08
CA ILE A 68 -6.20 -15.46 -9.69
C ILE A 68 -5.41 -14.30 -9.09
N TRP A 69 -4.08 -14.33 -9.20
CA TRP A 69 -3.27 -13.22 -8.67
C TRP A 69 -3.48 -11.93 -9.48
N ARG A 70 -3.65 -12.02 -10.81
CA ARG A 70 -3.88 -10.84 -11.65
C ARG A 70 -5.17 -10.12 -11.30
N LEU A 71 -6.28 -10.85 -11.20
CA LEU A 71 -7.57 -10.26 -10.87
C LEU A 71 -7.57 -9.64 -9.47
N THR A 72 -6.99 -10.34 -8.50
CA THR A 72 -6.93 -9.83 -7.12
C THR A 72 -6.02 -8.62 -7.00
N PHE A 73 -4.88 -8.58 -7.68
CA PHE A 73 -3.98 -7.42 -7.70
C PHE A 73 -4.63 -6.21 -8.36
N VAL A 74 -5.30 -6.40 -9.50
CA VAL A 74 -6.03 -5.31 -10.17
C VAL A 74 -7.15 -4.78 -9.28
N VAL A 75 -7.96 -5.66 -8.67
CA VAL A 75 -9.06 -5.25 -7.78
C VAL A 75 -8.52 -4.50 -6.56
N ILE A 76 -7.50 -5.04 -5.88
CA ILE A 76 -6.91 -4.41 -4.70
C ILE A 76 -6.23 -3.09 -5.08
N ALA A 77 -5.57 -3.01 -6.23
CA ALA A 77 -4.94 -1.79 -6.71
C ALA A 77 -5.96 -0.69 -7.03
N VAL A 78 -7.10 -1.04 -7.62
CA VAL A 78 -8.20 -0.11 -7.87
C VAL A 78 -8.78 0.38 -6.54
N VAL A 79 -9.05 -0.53 -5.59
CA VAL A 79 -9.56 -0.16 -4.26
C VAL A 79 -8.57 0.73 -3.50
N GLY A 80 -7.28 0.38 -3.50
CA GLY A 80 -6.20 1.16 -2.88
C GLY A 80 -6.04 2.53 -3.53
N GLY A 81 -6.03 2.58 -4.86
CA GLY A 81 -5.94 3.80 -5.64
C GLY A 81 -7.13 4.74 -5.38
N ILE A 82 -8.36 4.24 -5.39
CA ILE A 82 -9.56 5.04 -5.10
C ILE A 82 -9.53 5.55 -3.65
N SER A 83 -9.16 4.70 -2.70
CA SER A 83 -9.07 5.09 -1.28
C SER A 83 -8.02 6.20 -1.10
N MET A 84 -6.88 6.08 -1.78
CA MET A 84 -5.82 7.09 -1.73
C MET A 84 -6.19 8.39 -2.45
N LEU A 85 -6.88 8.31 -3.60
CA LEU A 85 -7.39 9.48 -4.32
C LEU A 85 -8.44 10.24 -3.50
N ARG A 86 -9.32 9.53 -2.78
CA ARG A 86 -10.27 10.16 -1.84
C ARG A 86 -9.53 10.89 -0.72
N LEU A 87 -8.46 10.31 -0.18
CA LEU A 87 -7.60 10.96 0.80
C LEU A 87 -6.94 12.23 0.24
N VAL A 88 -6.35 12.17 -0.97
CA VAL A 88 -5.69 13.32 -1.62
C VAL A 88 -6.66 14.45 -1.98
N SER A 89 -7.83 14.10 -2.52
CA SER A 89 -8.83 15.09 -2.96
C SER A 89 -9.45 15.87 -1.81
N GLN A 90 -9.68 15.21 -0.66
CA GLN A 90 -10.19 15.84 0.54
C GLN A 90 -9.09 16.61 1.30
N ALA A 91 -7.85 16.11 1.26
CA ALA A 91 -6.67 16.80 1.79
C ALA A 91 -6.34 18.11 1.04
N ARG A 92 -6.90 18.37 -0.15
CA ARG A 92 -6.76 19.66 -0.86
C ARG A 92 -7.59 20.78 -0.21
N ALA A 93 -8.60 20.44 0.59
CA ALA A 93 -9.41 21.40 1.34
C ALA A 93 -8.75 21.81 2.67
N ASP A 94 -8.03 20.88 3.29
CA ASP A 94 -7.25 21.11 4.51
C ASP A 94 -5.80 21.49 4.14
N ARG A 95 -5.09 22.30 4.92
CA ARG A 95 -3.73 22.78 4.58
C ARG A 95 -2.65 21.69 4.71
N THR A 96 -2.81 20.54 4.06
CA THR A 96 -1.85 19.44 4.15
C THR A 96 -0.48 19.82 3.57
N PRO A 97 0.62 19.44 4.23
CA PRO A 97 1.97 19.73 3.75
C PRO A 97 2.20 19.18 2.34
N THR A 98 2.82 19.99 1.48
CA THR A 98 3.08 19.65 0.07
C THR A 98 3.83 18.33 -0.12
N THR A 99 4.72 17.97 0.81
CA THR A 99 5.47 16.71 0.74
C THR A 99 4.62 15.48 1.07
N VAL A 100 3.66 15.58 2.00
CA VAL A 100 2.72 14.48 2.28
C VAL A 100 1.89 14.22 1.03
N ARG A 101 1.42 15.28 0.37
CA ARG A 101 0.71 15.17 -0.91
C ARG A 101 1.52 14.45 -1.99
N TRP A 102 2.82 14.72 -2.11
CA TRP A 102 3.70 14.02 -3.06
C TRP A 102 3.83 12.52 -2.76
N LEU A 103 3.94 12.14 -1.49
CA LEU A 103 3.95 10.72 -1.09
C LEU A 103 2.63 10.05 -1.46
N GLN A 104 1.50 10.69 -1.17
CA GLN A 104 0.18 10.15 -1.51
C GLN A 104 -0.03 10.00 -3.03
N VAL A 105 0.41 10.97 -3.82
CA VAL A 105 0.42 10.88 -5.29
C VAL A 105 1.32 9.75 -5.76
N GLY A 106 2.51 9.60 -5.16
CA GLY A 106 3.40 8.47 -5.42
C GLY A 106 2.71 7.12 -5.18
N THR A 107 1.99 6.98 -4.07
CA THR A 107 1.20 5.78 -3.76
C THR A 107 0.13 5.50 -4.82
N VAL A 108 -0.58 6.52 -5.28
CA VAL A 108 -1.57 6.38 -6.38
C VAL A 108 -0.90 5.91 -7.67
N ILE A 109 0.25 6.48 -8.02
CA ILE A 109 1.01 6.09 -9.22
C ILE A 109 1.45 4.63 -9.12
N VAL A 110 1.92 4.19 -7.96
CA VAL A 110 2.31 2.79 -7.73
C VAL A 110 1.12 1.85 -7.86
N TYR A 111 -0.04 2.18 -7.29
CA TYR A 111 -1.26 1.39 -7.50
C TYR A 111 -1.70 1.34 -8.96
N ALA A 112 -1.60 2.46 -9.69
CA ALA A 112 -1.87 2.47 -11.12
C ALA A 112 -0.90 1.55 -11.88
N GLY A 113 0.39 1.58 -11.52
CA GLY A 113 1.39 0.67 -12.05
C GLY A 113 1.05 -0.80 -11.81
N ILE A 114 0.62 -1.16 -10.60
CA ILE A 114 0.20 -2.54 -10.26
C ILE A 114 -1.01 -2.95 -11.12
N ALA A 115 -2.02 -2.09 -11.25
CA ALA A 115 -3.18 -2.38 -12.08
C ALA A 115 -2.81 -2.56 -13.56
N VAL A 116 -1.92 -1.72 -14.09
CA VAL A 116 -1.43 -1.81 -15.48
C VAL A 116 -0.69 -3.13 -15.72
N ILE A 117 0.20 -3.53 -14.82
CA ILE A 117 0.95 -4.80 -14.96
C ILE A 117 0.02 -6.01 -14.79
N GLY A 118 -0.93 -5.97 -13.86
CA GLY A 118 -1.92 -7.04 -13.70
C GLY A 118 -2.78 -7.26 -14.95
N ILE A 119 -3.18 -6.17 -15.63
CA ILE A 119 -3.92 -6.21 -16.90
C ILE A 119 -3.00 -6.68 -18.05
N ALA A 120 -1.82 -6.07 -18.19
CA ALA A 120 -0.90 -6.27 -19.30
C ALA A 120 0.50 -6.69 -18.83
N PRO A 121 0.70 -7.94 -18.35
CA PRO A 121 1.99 -8.40 -17.82
C PRO A 121 3.08 -8.50 -18.89
N GLN A 122 2.69 -8.47 -20.17
CA GLN A 122 3.59 -8.42 -21.33
C GLN A 122 4.48 -7.17 -21.33
N LEU A 123 4.07 -6.10 -20.66
CA LEU A 123 4.87 -4.88 -20.49
C LEU A 123 6.16 -5.12 -19.69
N ALA A 124 6.24 -6.23 -18.94
CA ALA A 124 7.46 -6.65 -18.24
C ALA A 124 8.47 -7.35 -19.16
N ALA A 125 8.04 -7.86 -20.33
CA ALA A 125 8.90 -8.64 -21.22
C ALA A 125 10.15 -7.88 -21.72
N PRO A 126 10.09 -6.57 -22.08
CA PRO A 126 11.27 -5.80 -22.47
C PRO A 126 12.32 -5.67 -21.36
N LEU A 127 11.91 -5.82 -20.09
CA LEU A 127 12.80 -5.76 -18.92
C LEU A 127 13.43 -7.11 -18.59
N GLY A 128 13.07 -8.18 -19.31
CA GLY A 128 13.50 -9.54 -18.99
C GLY A 128 12.92 -10.09 -17.68
N LEU A 129 11.88 -9.45 -17.14
CA LEU A 129 11.23 -9.81 -15.89
C LEU A 129 9.85 -10.42 -16.15
N SER A 130 9.40 -11.31 -15.26
CA SER A 130 8.00 -11.75 -15.25
C SER A 130 7.09 -10.65 -14.71
N GLY A 131 5.81 -10.62 -15.14
CA GLY A 131 4.84 -9.65 -14.62
C GLY A 131 4.74 -9.66 -13.09
N VAL A 132 4.74 -10.86 -12.49
CA VAL A 132 4.76 -11.05 -11.03
C VAL A 132 6.01 -10.45 -10.37
N GLN A 133 7.19 -10.57 -10.99
CA GLN A 133 8.41 -9.96 -10.44
C GLN A 133 8.32 -8.43 -10.44
N VAL A 134 7.78 -7.83 -11.50
CA VAL A 134 7.56 -6.37 -11.55
C VAL A 134 6.57 -5.94 -10.48
N GLU A 135 5.49 -6.69 -10.26
CA GLU A 135 4.55 -6.40 -9.18
C GLU A 135 5.17 -6.55 -7.79
N ALA A 136 6.02 -7.55 -7.56
CA ALA A 136 6.77 -7.68 -6.32
C ALA A 136 7.62 -6.43 -6.04
N LEU A 137 8.28 -5.87 -7.05
CA LEU A 137 9.04 -4.61 -6.93
C LEU A 137 8.11 -3.43 -6.61
N LEU A 138 6.96 -3.32 -7.26
CA LEU A 138 5.99 -2.27 -6.99
C LEU A 138 5.43 -2.36 -5.57
N LEU A 139 5.21 -3.57 -5.05
CA LEU A 139 4.77 -3.78 -3.67
C LEU A 139 5.84 -3.36 -2.65
N ILE A 140 7.12 -3.58 -2.94
CA ILE A 140 8.23 -3.07 -2.10
C ILE A 140 8.18 -1.55 -2.04
N VAL A 141 8.03 -0.88 -3.20
CA VAL A 141 7.91 0.58 -3.26
C VAL A 141 6.68 1.06 -2.48
N LEU A 142 5.55 0.36 -2.61
CA LEU A 142 4.32 0.68 -1.90
C LEU A 142 4.51 0.64 -0.37
N VAL A 143 5.19 -0.40 0.14
CA VAL A 143 5.50 -0.52 1.58
C VAL A 143 6.51 0.53 2.03
N ALA A 144 7.50 0.88 1.22
CA ALA A 144 8.45 1.95 1.52
C ALA A 144 7.75 3.31 1.63
N LEU A 145 6.80 3.59 0.73
CA LEU A 145 5.95 4.79 0.81
C LEU A 145 5.07 4.79 2.06
N GLY A 146 4.50 3.63 2.43
CA GLY A 146 3.77 3.46 3.69
C GLY A 146 4.61 3.80 4.91
N HIS A 147 5.87 3.32 4.97
CA HIS A 147 6.81 3.69 6.04
C HIS A 147 7.13 5.18 6.06
N ALA A 148 7.34 5.80 4.89
CA ALA A 148 7.58 7.23 4.81
C ALA A 148 6.38 8.04 5.33
N LEU A 149 5.15 7.59 5.05
CA LEU A 149 3.93 8.18 5.61
C LEU A 149 3.85 8.03 7.13
N VAL A 150 4.14 6.84 7.68
CA VAL A 150 4.19 6.61 9.14
C VAL A 150 5.22 7.52 9.79
N TRP A 151 6.45 7.53 9.27
CA TRP A 151 7.54 8.34 9.82
C TRP A 151 7.14 9.82 9.91
N ARG A 152 6.59 10.36 8.83
CA ARG A 152 6.13 11.76 8.82
C ARG A 152 5.01 11.98 9.81
N PHE A 153 3.99 11.13 9.83
CA PHE A 153 2.89 11.25 10.78
C PHE A 153 3.42 11.31 12.22
N MET A 154 4.34 10.42 12.60
CA MET A 154 4.92 10.40 13.94
C MET A 154 5.77 11.65 14.26
N VAL A 155 6.53 12.17 13.28
CA VAL A 155 7.47 13.29 13.52
C VAL A 155 6.83 14.66 13.37
N THR A 156 5.85 14.84 12.47
CA THR A 156 5.26 16.15 12.16
C THR A 156 3.88 16.37 12.76
N ASP A 157 3.08 15.30 12.92
CA ASP A 157 1.67 15.43 13.29
C ASP A 157 1.39 14.84 14.69
N GLY A 158 2.14 13.81 15.10
CA GLY A 158 2.03 13.15 16.41
C GLY A 158 3.05 13.58 17.46
N GLY A 159 3.98 14.48 17.11
CA GLY A 159 5.07 14.96 17.98
C GLY A 159 4.90 16.38 18.53
N ALA A 160 3.75 17.02 18.28
CA ALA A 160 3.44 18.32 18.86
C ALA A 160 2.82 18.14 20.25
N GLU A 161 3.68 17.84 21.23
CA GLU A 161 3.47 18.24 22.63
C GLU A 161 4.37 19.45 22.94
#